data_AF-A0A1A0IW95-F1
#
_entry.id   AF-A0A1A0IW95-F1
#
_cell.length_a   1.000
_cell.length_b   1.000
_cell.length_c   1.000
_cell.angle_alpha   90.00
_cell.angle_beta   90.00
_cell.angle_gamma   90.00
#
_symmetry.space_group_name_H-M   'P 1'
#
loop_
_entity.id
_entity.type
_entity.pdbx_description
1 polymer ?
#
loop_
_entity_poly.entity_id
_entity_poly.type
_entity_poly.pdbx_seq_one_letter_code
_entity_poly.pdbx_strand_id
1 'polypeptide(L)'
;MAVVAARPAAPIVAATLRRNGIRDLTVLGSTSRTADRPPPAVHTMEFDGAHDLWRLRSDDGTTTAAVVILADADLDPRRIAGVGTDLHTLLADGRVAHLATTMHEMPNLFWTHPPAGANWPHYPVQARAEYAARCIAAMRRAGCSRIQLRRAVQHESARRWAADPRPGRRLPRPDSDHFDTTVAAERAPGASSTAGPAYS
;
A
#
# COMPACT_ATOMS: atom_id res chain seq x y z
N MET A 1 -12.44 0.12 2.26
CA MET A 1 -11.91 -1.25 2.13
C MET A 1 -10.39 -1.28 2.06
N ALA A 2 -9.74 -2.01 2.96
CA ALA A 2 -8.34 -2.40 2.83
C ALA A 2 -8.24 -3.80 2.20
N VAL A 3 -7.26 -4.04 1.34
CA VAL A 3 -7.00 -5.37 0.78
C VAL A 3 -5.63 -5.84 1.25
N VAL A 4 -5.59 -7.05 1.79
CA VAL A 4 -4.35 -7.78 2.03
C VAL A 4 -4.16 -8.72 0.85
N ALA A 5 -3.15 -8.45 0.03
CA ALA A 5 -2.80 -9.29 -1.11
C ALA A 5 -1.59 -10.16 -0.70
N ALA A 6 -1.80 -11.43 -0.33
CA ALA A 6 -0.73 -12.41 -0.05
C ALA A 6 -1.18 -13.84 0.29
N ARG A 7 -0.28 -14.84 0.14
CA ARG A 7 -0.51 -16.26 0.51
C ARG A 7 0.42 -16.98 1.51
N PRO A 8 1.38 -16.37 2.25
CA PRO A 8 1.79 -17.02 3.52
C PRO A 8 1.62 -16.17 4.78
N ALA A 9 1.89 -14.86 4.73
CA ALA A 9 1.79 -13.98 5.90
C ALA A 9 0.40 -13.37 6.12
N ALA A 10 -0.55 -13.58 5.19
CA ALA A 10 -1.88 -13.00 5.26
C ALA A 10 -2.59 -13.25 6.61
N PRO A 11 -2.50 -14.43 7.26
CA PRO A 11 -3.11 -14.62 8.58
C PRO A 11 -2.51 -13.71 9.66
N ILE A 12 -1.18 -13.57 9.69
CA ILE A 12 -0.47 -12.71 10.66
C ILE A 12 -0.84 -11.24 10.42
N VAL A 13 -0.84 -10.83 9.15
CA VAL A 13 -1.18 -9.45 8.76
C VAL A 13 -2.64 -9.14 9.08
N ALA A 14 -3.57 -9.99 8.65
CA ALA A 14 -5.00 -9.82 8.93
C ALA A 14 -5.29 -9.81 10.44
N ALA A 15 -4.70 -10.71 11.22
CA ALA A 15 -4.84 -10.72 12.67
C ALA A 15 -4.29 -9.45 13.32
N THR A 16 -3.18 -8.92 12.81
CA THR A 16 -2.59 -7.66 13.28
C THR A 16 -3.48 -6.46 12.95
N LEU A 17 -4.00 -6.38 11.73
CA LEU A 17 -4.92 -5.31 11.31
C LEU A 17 -6.22 -5.32 12.13
N ARG A 18 -6.81 -6.50 12.34
CA ARG A 18 -8.03 -6.67 13.15
C ARG A 18 -7.83 -6.25 14.60
N ARG A 19 -6.70 -6.64 15.20
CA ARG A 19 -6.31 -6.20 16.56
C ARG A 19 -6.16 -4.68 16.67
N ASN A 20 -5.84 -4.01 15.56
CA ASN A 20 -5.76 -2.55 15.47
C ASN A 20 -7.05 -1.89 14.94
N GLY A 21 -8.19 -2.59 15.00
CA GLY A 21 -9.51 -2.03 14.65
C GLY A 21 -9.82 -1.95 13.15
N ILE A 22 -8.94 -2.45 12.28
CA ILE A 22 -9.19 -2.51 10.84
C ILE A 22 -9.92 -3.82 10.53
N ARG A 23 -11.26 -3.75 10.47
CA ARG A 23 -12.14 -4.91 10.25
C ARG A 23 -12.60 -5.06 8.81
N ASP A 24 -12.75 -3.94 8.09
CA ASP A 24 -13.04 -3.89 6.66
C ASP A 24 -11.79 -4.27 5.85
N LEU A 25 -11.54 -5.58 5.76
CA LEU A 25 -10.41 -6.17 5.05
C LEU A 25 -10.84 -7.36 4.19
N THR A 26 -10.36 -7.38 2.95
CA THR A 26 -10.47 -8.52 2.04
C THR A 26 -9.10 -9.15 1.87
N VAL A 27 -9.03 -10.48 1.90
CA VAL A 27 -7.79 -11.22 1.64
C VAL A 27 -7.87 -11.84 0.24
N LEU A 28 -6.95 -11.44 -0.65
CA LEU A 28 -6.72 -12.07 -1.97
C LEU A 28 -5.38 -12.83 -1.90
N GLY A 29 -5.22 -13.98 -2.56
CA GLY A 29 -4.05 -14.85 -2.32
C GLY A 29 -3.22 -15.24 -3.55
N SER A 30 -1.92 -15.63 -3.42
CA SER A 30 -1.00 -16.33 -4.41
C SER A 30 -0.63 -17.87 -4.24
N THR A 31 -0.77 -18.73 -5.26
CA THR A 31 -1.06 -20.21 -5.29
C THR A 31 -0.62 -21.23 -4.17
N SER A 32 -1.56 -22.16 -3.83
CA SER A 32 -1.50 -23.56 -3.23
C SER A 32 -0.82 -23.85 -1.87
N ARG A 33 -1.43 -24.50 -0.86
CA ARG A 33 -1.90 -25.92 -0.78
C ARG A 33 -2.94 -26.10 0.36
N THR A 34 -3.90 -27.01 0.21
CA THR A 34 -4.87 -27.57 1.22
C THR A 34 -6.22 -26.88 1.50
N ALA A 35 -6.67 -25.92 0.69
CA ALA A 35 -8.08 -25.51 0.69
C ALA A 35 -8.76 -25.94 -0.62
N ASP A 36 -9.96 -26.53 -0.55
CA ASP A 36 -10.76 -27.03 -1.68
C ASP A 36 -11.02 -25.98 -2.79
N ARG A 37 -10.80 -24.69 -2.48
CA ARG A 37 -10.73 -23.62 -3.47
C ARG A 37 -9.73 -22.53 -3.03
N PRO A 38 -8.58 -22.38 -3.72
CA PRO A 38 -7.66 -21.30 -3.43
C PRO A 38 -8.27 -19.91 -3.73
N PRO A 39 -7.96 -18.85 -2.96
CA PRO A 39 -8.32 -17.48 -3.34
C PRO A 39 -7.61 -17.04 -4.63
N PRO A 40 -8.20 -16.12 -5.42
CA PRO A 40 -7.69 -15.72 -6.73
C PRO A 40 -6.36 -14.97 -6.62
N ALA A 41 -5.41 -15.32 -7.49
CA ALA A 41 -4.09 -14.69 -7.59
C ALA A 41 -4.20 -13.29 -8.16
N VAL A 42 -3.63 -12.30 -7.47
CA VAL A 42 -3.47 -10.95 -8.03
C VAL A 42 -2.36 -11.00 -9.08
N HIS A 43 -2.70 -10.63 -10.31
CA HIS A 43 -1.78 -10.61 -11.45
C HIS A 43 -1.19 -9.23 -11.68
N THR A 44 -1.99 -8.18 -11.54
CA THR A 44 -1.54 -6.80 -11.76
C THR A 44 -2.19 -5.86 -10.76
N MET A 45 -1.51 -4.77 -10.47
CA MET A 45 -1.99 -3.69 -9.62
C MET A 45 -1.67 -2.34 -10.23
N GLU A 46 -2.67 -1.48 -10.30
CA GLU A 46 -2.53 -0.13 -10.82
C GLU A 46 -3.20 0.87 -9.88
N PHE A 47 -2.51 1.97 -9.57
CA PHE A 47 -3.08 3.04 -8.76
C PHE A 47 -3.85 4.04 -9.63
N ASP A 48 -5.14 4.16 -9.39
CA ASP A 48 -6.02 5.17 -9.97
C ASP A 48 -5.92 6.46 -9.15
N GLY A 49 -5.07 7.38 -9.63
CA GLY A 49 -4.86 8.68 -8.99
C GLY A 49 -6.05 9.64 -9.03
N ALA A 50 -7.09 9.37 -9.83
CA ALA A 50 -8.30 10.19 -9.85
C ALA A 50 -9.24 9.86 -8.67
N HIS A 51 -9.21 8.61 -8.20
CA HIS A 51 -10.09 8.11 -7.14
C HIS A 51 -9.34 7.70 -5.85
N ASP A 52 -8.00 7.78 -5.86
CA ASP A 52 -7.12 7.29 -4.80
C ASP A 52 -7.33 5.79 -4.45
N LEU A 53 -7.59 4.99 -5.49
CA LEU A 53 -7.87 3.56 -5.35
C LEU A 53 -6.84 2.72 -6.11
N TRP A 54 -6.45 1.59 -5.53
CA TRP A 54 -5.79 0.53 -6.26
C TRP A 54 -6.81 -0.31 -7.03
N ARG A 55 -6.49 -0.66 -8.27
CA ARG A 55 -7.20 -1.65 -9.09
C ARG A 55 -6.34 -2.92 -9.15
N LEU A 56 -6.84 -3.99 -8.56
CA LEU A 56 -6.20 -5.30 -8.51
C LEU A 56 -6.91 -6.23 -9.49
N ARG A 57 -6.19 -6.72 -10.50
CA ARG A 57 -6.73 -7.76 -11.40
C ARG A 57 -6.32 -9.12 -10.87
N SER A 58 -7.28 -10.01 -10.70
CA SER A 58 -7.08 -11.38 -10.25
C SER A 58 -7.84 -12.38 -11.12
N ASP A 59 -7.70 -13.67 -10.83
CA ASP A 59 -8.41 -14.75 -11.54
C ASP A 59 -9.94 -14.57 -11.55
N ASP A 60 -10.50 -14.01 -10.46
CA ASP A 60 -11.95 -13.82 -10.29
C ASP A 60 -12.45 -12.45 -10.80
N GLY A 61 -11.57 -11.64 -11.40
CA GLY A 61 -11.92 -10.33 -11.96
C GLY A 61 -11.15 -9.16 -11.35
N THR A 62 -11.77 -7.99 -11.32
CA THR A 62 -11.12 -6.76 -10.83
C THR A 62 -11.69 -6.36 -9.47
N THR A 63 -10.81 -6.14 -8.49
CA THR A 63 -11.15 -5.61 -7.17
C THR A 63 -10.52 -4.25 -7.00
N THR A 64 -11.25 -3.28 -6.45
CA THR A 64 -10.69 -1.98 -6.07
C THR A 64 -10.36 -1.95 -4.57
N ALA A 65 -9.33 -1.21 -4.15
CA ALA A 65 -8.93 -1.11 -2.75
C ALA A 65 -8.45 0.29 -2.41
N ALA A 66 -8.89 0.84 -1.27
CA ALA A 66 -8.37 2.13 -0.81
C ALA A 66 -6.93 1.98 -0.28
N VAL A 67 -6.59 0.83 0.30
CA VAL A 67 -5.24 0.51 0.79
C VAL A 67 -4.91 -0.92 0.41
N VAL A 68 -3.68 -1.16 -0.04
CA VAL A 68 -3.17 -2.51 -0.29
C VAL A 68 -1.99 -2.80 0.63
N ILE A 69 -2.01 -3.97 1.26
CA ILE A 69 -0.86 -4.52 1.98
C ILE A 69 -0.38 -5.75 1.21
N LEU A 70 0.77 -5.61 0.55
CA LEU A 70 1.50 -6.68 -0.09
C LEU A 70 2.25 -7.48 0.96
N ALA A 71 1.76 -8.68 1.21
CA ALA A 71 2.39 -9.62 2.12
C ALA A 71 3.03 -10.82 1.38
N ASP A 72 3.30 -10.62 0.10
CA ASP A 72 3.93 -11.56 -0.83
C ASP A 72 5.20 -10.93 -1.44
N ALA A 73 6.26 -11.72 -1.55
CA ALA A 73 7.51 -11.31 -2.18
C ALA A 73 7.57 -11.69 -3.68
N ASP A 74 6.65 -12.54 -4.15
CA ASP A 74 6.69 -13.17 -5.48
C ASP A 74 5.89 -12.39 -6.55
N LEU A 75 5.19 -11.33 -6.17
CA LEU A 75 4.51 -10.48 -7.13
C LEU A 75 5.54 -9.71 -7.97
N ASP A 76 5.53 -9.95 -9.29
CA ASP A 76 6.43 -9.31 -10.24
C ASP A 76 6.33 -7.76 -10.15
N PRO A 77 7.41 -7.06 -9.80
CA PRO A 77 7.44 -5.60 -9.71
C PRO A 77 7.00 -4.88 -10.98
N ARG A 78 7.17 -5.49 -12.17
CA ARG A 78 6.75 -4.91 -13.45
C ARG A 78 5.23 -4.81 -13.59
N ARG A 79 4.49 -5.51 -12.73
CA ARG A 79 3.02 -5.57 -12.74
C ARG A 79 2.38 -4.67 -11.70
N ILE A 80 3.18 -3.85 -11.02
CA ILE A 80 2.73 -2.90 -9.99
C ILE A 80 3.01 -1.49 -10.50
N ALA A 81 1.96 -0.79 -10.92
CA ALA A 81 2.02 0.58 -11.42
C ALA A 81 1.47 1.55 -10.36
N GLY A 82 2.31 2.50 -9.93
CA GLY A 82 1.95 3.59 -9.03
C GLY A 82 1.63 4.88 -9.79
N VAL A 83 1.90 6.02 -9.16
CA VAL A 83 1.71 7.34 -9.75
C VAL A 83 2.89 7.66 -10.68
N GLY A 84 2.65 7.57 -11.98
CA GLY A 84 3.61 8.00 -13.02
C GLY A 84 4.80 7.08 -13.25
N THR A 85 4.88 5.94 -12.55
CA THR A 85 5.97 4.95 -12.68
C THR A 85 5.53 3.59 -12.15
N ASP A 86 6.20 2.53 -12.59
CA ASP A 86 6.06 1.17 -12.05
C ASP A 86 7.13 0.86 -10.99
N LEU A 87 6.90 -0.19 -10.20
CA LEU A 87 7.81 -0.60 -9.12
C LEU A 87 9.13 -1.14 -9.67
N HIS A 88 9.15 -1.78 -10.84
CA HIS A 88 10.40 -2.28 -11.43
C HIS A 88 11.35 -1.14 -11.76
N THR A 89 10.86 -0.07 -12.38
CA THR A 89 11.62 1.15 -12.67
C THR A 89 12.19 1.76 -11.39
N LEU A 90 11.38 1.88 -10.34
CA LEU A 90 11.85 2.40 -9.04
C LEU A 90 12.95 1.52 -8.42
N LEU A 91 12.80 0.20 -8.47
CA LEU A 91 13.82 -0.72 -7.96
C LEU A 91 15.10 -0.67 -8.79
N ALA A 92 14.99 -0.57 -10.12
CA ALA A 92 16.13 -0.44 -11.04
C ALA A 92 16.92 0.86 -10.78
N ASP A 93 16.23 1.94 -10.40
CA ASP A 93 16.83 3.21 -9.95
C ASP A 93 17.45 3.12 -8.54
N GLY A 94 17.46 1.94 -7.92
CA GLY A 94 18.00 1.72 -6.58
C GLY A 94 17.15 2.31 -5.45
N ARG A 95 15.85 2.55 -5.68
CA ARG A 95 14.97 3.08 -4.64
C ARG A 95 14.81 2.09 -3.48
N VAL A 96 14.97 2.62 -2.27
CA VAL A 96 14.77 1.89 -1.02
C VAL A 96 13.45 2.33 -0.40
N ALA A 97 12.57 1.38 -0.07
CA ALA A 97 11.36 1.68 0.67
C ALA A 97 11.69 2.20 2.07
N HIS A 98 11.01 3.27 2.49
CA HIS A 98 11.09 3.75 3.87
C HIS A 98 10.68 2.63 4.82
N LEU A 99 11.57 2.33 5.76
CA LEU A 99 11.38 1.28 6.76
C LEU A 99 10.98 -0.09 6.16
N ALA A 100 11.38 -0.35 4.90
CA ALA A 100 10.98 -1.53 4.13
C ALA A 100 9.46 -1.80 4.11
N THR A 101 8.66 -0.72 4.17
CA THR A 101 7.20 -0.78 4.30
C THR A 101 6.45 0.10 3.33
N THR A 102 6.98 1.23 2.88
CA THR A 102 6.25 2.15 1.99
C THR A 102 7.23 2.95 1.11
N MET A 103 6.76 3.46 -0.03
CA MET A 103 7.57 4.16 -1.02
C MET A 103 6.78 5.34 -1.60
N HIS A 104 7.48 6.42 -1.91
CA HIS A 104 7.01 7.52 -2.73
C HIS A 104 6.58 6.97 -4.11
N GLU A 105 5.63 7.66 -4.76
CA GLU A 105 4.97 7.22 -6.01
C GLU A 105 4.11 5.94 -5.88
N MET A 106 4.12 5.27 -4.71
CA MET A 106 3.29 4.11 -4.40
C MET A 106 2.32 4.43 -3.24
N PRO A 107 1.38 5.39 -3.42
CA PRO A 107 0.45 5.78 -2.38
C PRO A 107 -0.42 4.61 -1.93
N ASN A 108 -0.86 4.62 -0.68
CA ASN A 108 -1.74 3.60 -0.11
C ASN A 108 -1.22 2.14 -0.22
N LEU A 109 0.06 1.94 -0.57
CA LEU A 109 0.69 0.65 -0.71
C LEU A 109 1.68 0.42 0.43
N PHE A 110 1.52 -0.71 1.09
CA PHE A 110 2.43 -1.16 2.15
C PHE A 110 2.98 -2.55 1.85
N TRP A 111 4.23 -2.79 2.25
CA TRP A 111 4.88 -4.09 2.14
C TRP A 111 5.13 -4.72 3.50
N THR A 112 4.91 -6.02 3.62
CA THR A 112 5.41 -6.82 4.75
C THR A 112 6.54 -7.75 4.36
N HIS A 113 6.99 -7.72 3.11
CA HIS A 113 8.20 -8.38 2.61
C HIS A 113 8.87 -7.49 1.56
N PRO A 114 10.21 -7.42 1.52
CA PRO A 114 10.87 -6.82 0.36
C PRO A 114 10.52 -7.64 -0.90
N PRO A 115 10.35 -7.00 -2.07
CA PRO A 115 10.34 -7.71 -3.35
C PRO A 115 11.60 -8.57 -3.50
N ALA A 116 11.50 -9.68 -4.23
CA ALA A 116 12.67 -10.51 -4.53
C ALA A 116 13.84 -9.67 -5.11
N GLY A 117 15.04 -9.85 -4.57
CA GLY A 117 16.24 -9.11 -4.98
C GLY A 117 16.40 -7.70 -4.40
N ALA A 118 15.43 -7.19 -3.63
CA ALA A 118 15.55 -5.87 -3.01
C ALA A 118 16.46 -5.91 -1.76
N ASN A 119 17.50 -5.07 -1.74
CA ASN A 119 18.36 -4.87 -0.57
C ASN A 119 17.75 -3.84 0.40
N TRP A 120 16.66 -4.22 1.06
CA TRP A 120 15.93 -3.37 1.99
C TRP A 120 16.14 -3.81 3.45
N PRO A 121 15.96 -2.89 4.43
CA PRO A 121 15.99 -3.26 5.84
C PRO A 121 15.06 -4.45 6.17
N HIS A 122 15.58 -5.45 6.88
CA HIS A 122 14.76 -6.58 7.32
C HIS A 122 14.08 -6.27 8.66
N TYR A 123 12.75 -6.16 8.66
CA TYR A 123 11.93 -6.05 9.86
C TYR A 123 10.96 -7.24 9.97
N PRO A 124 10.60 -7.67 11.19
CA PRO A 124 9.57 -8.68 11.38
C PRO A 124 8.26 -8.30 10.68
N VAL A 125 7.60 -9.29 10.05
CA VAL A 125 6.32 -9.11 9.35
C VAL A 125 5.29 -8.42 10.23
N GLN A 126 5.19 -8.84 11.50
CA GLN A 126 4.26 -8.24 12.46
C GLN A 126 4.55 -6.76 12.70
N ALA A 127 5.82 -6.36 12.85
CA ALA A 127 6.17 -4.95 13.05
C ALA A 127 5.74 -4.09 11.86
N ARG A 128 5.95 -4.59 10.63
CA ARG A 128 5.54 -3.92 9.40
C ARG A 128 4.02 -3.82 9.26
N ALA A 129 3.30 -4.89 9.61
CA ALA A 129 1.84 -4.89 9.65
C ALA A 129 1.29 -3.90 10.70
N GLU A 130 1.91 -3.81 11.88
CA GLU A 130 1.56 -2.81 12.90
C GLU A 130 1.84 -1.38 12.41
N TYR A 131 2.95 -1.17 11.71
CA TYR A 131 3.25 0.14 11.12
C TYR A 131 2.21 0.54 10.08
N ALA A 132 1.86 -0.35 9.15
CA ALA A 132 0.80 -0.14 8.18
C ALA A 132 -0.55 0.15 8.87
N ALA A 133 -0.90 -0.60 9.92
CA ALA A 133 -2.12 -0.38 10.69
C ALA A 133 -2.17 1.03 11.31
N ARG A 134 -1.07 1.50 11.88
CA ARG A 134 -0.97 2.86 12.45
C ARG A 134 -1.08 3.94 11.38
N CYS A 135 -0.50 3.72 10.19
CA CYS A 135 -0.62 4.62 9.04
C CYS A 135 -2.07 4.72 8.56
N ILE A 136 -2.76 3.57 8.40
CA ILE A 136 -4.17 3.51 8.01
C ILE A 136 -5.05 4.21 9.07
N ALA A 137 -4.77 4.00 10.35
CA ALA A 137 -5.50 4.67 11.43
C ALA A 137 -5.28 6.18 11.43
N ALA A 138 -4.08 6.66 11.10
CA ALA A 138 -3.80 8.09 10.95
C ALA A 138 -4.56 8.68 9.75
N MET A 139 -4.50 8.03 8.60
CA MET A 139 -5.24 8.42 7.38
C MET A 139 -6.76 8.51 7.65
N ARG A 140 -7.34 7.50 8.31
CA ARG A 140 -8.76 7.49 8.68
C ARG A 140 -9.12 8.60 9.66
N ARG A 141 -8.29 8.85 10.68
CA ARG A 141 -8.52 9.94 11.65
C ARG A 141 -8.46 11.32 10.99
N ALA A 142 -7.63 11.49 9.96
CA ALA A 142 -7.51 12.72 9.20
C ALA A 142 -8.61 12.89 8.13
N GLY A 143 -9.45 11.87 7.89
CA GLY A 143 -10.46 11.92 6.83
C GLY A 143 -9.84 11.99 5.43
N CYS A 144 -8.69 11.35 5.21
CA CYS A 144 -7.99 11.34 3.93
C CYS A 144 -8.25 10.03 3.17
N SER A 145 -8.31 10.11 1.83
CA SER A 145 -8.35 8.94 0.93
C SER A 145 -6.96 8.42 0.57
N ARG A 146 -5.93 9.24 0.76
CA ARG A 146 -4.55 8.97 0.33
C ARG A 146 -3.55 9.21 1.46
N ILE A 147 -2.62 8.28 1.60
CA ILE A 147 -1.39 8.41 2.36
C ILE A 147 -0.21 8.14 1.44
N GLN A 148 0.69 9.11 1.31
CA GLN A 148 1.89 8.99 0.49
C GLN A 148 3.12 9.43 1.27
N LEU A 149 4.19 8.65 1.18
CA LEU A 149 5.47 9.00 1.77
C LEU A 149 6.05 10.26 1.09
N ARG A 150 6.53 11.21 1.88
CA ARG A 150 7.23 12.39 1.35
C ARG A 150 8.54 11.99 0.69
N ARG A 151 8.84 12.58 -0.48
CA ARG A 151 10.07 12.28 -1.23
C ARG A 151 11.34 12.52 -0.41
N ALA A 152 11.39 13.64 0.34
CA ALA A 152 12.50 13.98 1.21
C ALA A 152 12.73 12.94 2.33
N VAL A 153 11.64 12.41 2.91
CA VAL A 153 11.71 11.39 3.97
C VAL A 153 12.22 10.07 3.41
N GLN A 154 11.81 9.68 2.20
CA GLN A 154 12.38 8.51 1.53
C GLN A 154 13.88 8.68 1.28
N HIS A 155 14.28 9.83 0.74
CA HIS A 155 15.69 10.13 0.45
C HIS A 155 16.54 10.05 1.72
N GLU A 156 16.08 10.68 2.80
CA GLU A 156 16.75 10.63 4.10
C GLU A 156 16.86 9.20 4.64
N SER A 157 15.80 8.41 4.50
CA SER A 157 15.78 7.02 4.97
C SER A 157 16.75 6.14 4.20
N ALA A 158 16.82 6.33 2.87
CA ALA A 158 17.79 5.66 2.02
C ALA A 158 19.23 6.06 2.37
N ARG A 159 19.48 7.36 2.63
CA ARG A 159 20.80 7.86 3.09
C ARG A 159 21.24 7.20 4.39
N ARG A 160 20.33 7.10 5.37
CA ARG A 160 20.61 6.45 6.66
C ARG A 160 20.88 4.97 6.51
N TRP A 161 20.08 4.28 5.71
CA TRP A 161 20.28 2.85 5.41
C TRP A 161 21.63 2.59 4.74
N ALA A 162 22.03 3.43 3.78
CA ALA A 162 23.33 3.30 3.12
C ALA A 162 24.51 3.55 4.08
N ALA A 163 24.35 4.46 5.06
CA ALA A 163 25.38 4.77 6.05
C ALA A 163 25.50 3.70 7.15
N ASP A 164 24.37 3.13 7.60
CA ASP A 164 24.33 2.06 8.59
C ASP A 164 23.22 1.05 8.24
N PRO A 165 23.54 -0.07 7.57
CA PRO A 165 22.58 -1.07 7.12
C PRO A 165 22.13 -2.01 8.25
N ARG A 166 21.99 -1.47 9.47
CA ARG A 166 21.49 -2.19 10.63
C ARG A 166 20.07 -1.71 10.91
N PRO A 167 19.05 -2.58 10.76
CA PRO A 167 17.71 -2.20 11.13
C PRO A 167 17.66 -1.90 12.64
N GLY A 168 16.95 -0.84 13.03
CA GLY A 168 16.64 -0.61 14.43
C GLY A 168 15.84 -1.79 15.00
N ARG A 169 15.89 -2.01 16.32
CA ARG A 169 15.14 -3.13 16.95
C ARG A 169 13.63 -3.01 16.80
N ARG A 170 13.10 -1.81 16.56
CA ARG A 170 11.67 -1.52 16.41
C ARG A 170 11.45 -0.47 15.34
N LEU A 171 10.32 -0.60 14.64
CA LEU A 171 9.86 0.44 13.74
C LEU A 171 9.38 1.67 14.54
N PRO A 172 9.80 2.89 14.17
CA PRO A 172 9.29 4.11 14.80
C PRO A 172 7.77 4.23 14.60
N ARG A 173 7.12 5.04 15.44
CA ARG A 173 5.72 5.41 15.18
C ARG A 173 5.67 6.25 13.89
N PRO A 174 4.66 6.06 13.03
CA PRO A 174 4.44 6.96 11.92
C PRO A 174 4.09 8.35 12.45
N ASP A 175 4.79 9.36 11.94
CA ASP A 175 4.56 10.78 12.22
C ASP A 175 3.87 11.43 11.02
N SER A 176 3.06 12.47 11.26
CA SER A 176 2.54 13.35 10.21
C SER A 176 3.65 13.95 9.34
N ASP A 177 4.86 14.12 9.88
CA ASP A 177 6.00 14.62 9.10
C ASP A 177 6.52 13.60 8.07
N HIS A 178 6.18 12.32 8.21
CA HIS A 178 6.59 11.28 7.26
C HIS A 178 5.75 11.26 5.99
N PHE A 179 4.50 11.72 6.07
CA PHE A 179 3.50 11.52 5.04
C PHE A 179 2.87 12.82 4.54
N ASP A 180 2.66 12.90 3.24
CA ASP A 180 1.68 13.82 2.68
C ASP A 180 0.30 13.20 2.86
N THR A 181 -0.49 13.80 3.74
CA THR A 181 -1.92 13.52 3.92
C THR A 181 -2.79 14.50 3.11
N THR A 182 -2.22 15.13 2.08
CA THR A 182 -2.75 16.35 1.46
C THR A 182 -3.86 16.13 0.42
N VAL A 183 -4.65 15.06 0.56
CA VAL A 183 -5.91 14.94 -0.18
C VAL A 183 -7.04 14.72 0.84
N ALA A 184 -7.79 15.79 1.12
CA ALA A 184 -9.03 15.71 1.88
C ALA A 184 -10.02 14.82 1.12
N ALA A 185 -10.70 13.89 1.79
CA ALA A 185 -11.64 12.95 1.18
C ALA A 185 -12.95 13.58 0.65
N GLU A 186 -13.03 14.90 0.52
CA GLU A 186 -14.22 15.56 -0.03
C GLU A 186 -14.13 15.69 -1.55
N ARG A 187 -14.51 14.61 -2.23
CA ARG A 187 -15.27 14.70 -3.48
C ARG A 187 -16.43 13.72 -3.43
N ALA A 188 -17.53 14.15 -2.82
CA ALA A 188 -18.82 13.56 -3.11
C ALA A 188 -19.22 13.96 -4.56
N PRO A 189 -19.76 13.03 -5.38
CA PRO A 189 -20.27 13.35 -6.70
C PRO A 189 -21.65 14.00 -6.56
N GLY A 190 -21.90 15.18 -7.13
CA GLY A 190 -23.27 15.72 -7.10
C GLY A 190 -23.56 17.19 -7.41
N ALA A 191 -22.64 17.98 -7.97
CA ALA A 191 -22.98 19.33 -8.43
C ALA A 191 -22.75 19.48 -9.95
N SER A 192 -23.32 18.57 -10.73
CA SER A 192 -23.74 18.92 -12.08
C SER A 192 -24.84 19.96 -11.94
N SER A 193 -24.49 21.24 -12.09
CA SER A 193 -25.44 22.30 -12.37
C SER A 193 -26.22 21.91 -13.62
N THR A 194 -27.44 21.41 -13.45
CA THR A 194 -28.41 21.33 -14.53
C THR A 194 -28.72 22.76 -14.95
N ALA A 195 -27.98 23.27 -15.94
CA ALA A 195 -28.42 24.41 -16.72
C ALA A 195 -29.67 23.96 -17.48
N GLY A 196 -30.84 24.35 -16.99
CA GLY A 196 -32.09 24.22 -17.74
C GLY A 196 -32.05 25.08 -19.00
N PRO A 197 -32.79 24.71 -20.06
CA PRO A 197 -32.79 25.49 -21.29
C PRO A 197 -33.64 26.74 -21.10
N ALA A 198 -33.07 27.91 -21.34
CA ALA A 198 -33.86 29.11 -21.55
C ALA A 198 -34.21 29.22 -23.04
N TYR A 199 -35.42 28.77 -23.38
CA TYR A 199 -36.15 29.27 -24.54
C TYR A 199 -36.96 30.50 -24.10
N SER A 200 -36.66 31.65 -24.69
CA SER A 200 -37.63 32.69 -25.12
C SER A 200 -36.87 33.86 -25.75
#